data_AF-A0A529FK30-F1
#
_entry.id   AF-A0A529FK30-F1
#
_cell.length_a   1.000
_cell.length_b   1.000
_cell.length_c   1.000
_cell.angle_alpha   90.00
_cell.angle_beta   90.00
_cell.angle_gamma   90.00
#
_symmetry.space_group_name_H-M   'P 1'
#
loop_
_entity.id
_entity.type
_entity.pdbx_description
1 polymer ?
#
loop_
_entity_poly.entity_id
_entity_poly.type
_entity_poly.pdbx_seq_one_letter_code
_entity_poly.pdbx_strand_id
1 'polypeptide(L)'
;NAPLKRWQTWLWWATAFGLVVVSIGLAVVCIGAPIYLAKAFSWWSIPAALAALAAGYMAFPRQLQVPLGRVGAIAICAGITFSLLFGTIAPSLKPIWLTPAIKVAVDANRPCDTTVLASAPYHEPSLVFLVGTSTVLTDVDGVAKHLLADPACALGLASVKDEQKLNELLSGQGKSAKRLTEIDGLNYSSGDKLAVGLYRVAE
;
A
#
# COMPACT_ATOMS: atom_id res chain seq x y z
N ASN A 1 -28.46 -17.40 -36.98
CA ASN A 1 -28.37 -17.08 -35.54
C ASN A 1 -29.77 -16.97 -34.98
N ALA A 2 -30.19 -17.91 -34.13
CA ALA A 2 -31.48 -17.79 -33.45
C ALA A 2 -31.50 -16.50 -32.60
N PRO A 3 -32.64 -15.78 -32.52
CA PRO A 3 -32.73 -14.58 -31.69
C PRO A 3 -32.48 -14.94 -30.22
N LEU A 4 -31.69 -14.12 -29.54
CA LEU A 4 -31.39 -14.29 -28.12
C LEU A 4 -32.68 -14.21 -27.29
N LYS A 5 -32.81 -15.05 -26.27
CA LYS A 5 -33.89 -14.92 -25.27
C LYS A 5 -33.68 -13.63 -24.47
N ARG A 6 -34.75 -13.08 -23.90
CA ARG A 6 -34.71 -11.81 -23.13
C ARG A 6 -33.67 -11.82 -22.00
N TRP A 7 -33.56 -12.92 -21.26
CA TRP A 7 -32.57 -13.07 -20.19
C TRP A 7 -31.12 -13.08 -20.71
N GLN A 8 -30.88 -13.67 -21.90
CA GLN A 8 -29.55 -13.68 -22.52
C GLN A 8 -29.14 -12.28 -22.99
N THR A 9 -30.11 -11.52 -23.49
CA THR A 9 -29.89 -10.12 -23.90
C THR A 9 -29.53 -9.24 -22.71
N TRP A 10 -30.20 -9.45 -21.57
CA TRP A 10 -29.87 -8.73 -20.33
C TRP A 10 -28.47 -9.07 -19.81
N LEU A 11 -28.12 -10.36 -19.73
CA LEU A 11 -26.77 -10.79 -19.32
C LEU A 11 -25.68 -10.26 -20.26
N TRP A 12 -25.96 -10.23 -21.57
CA TRP A 12 -25.03 -9.70 -22.55
C TRP A 12 -24.73 -8.22 -22.31
N TRP A 13 -25.77 -7.40 -22.11
CA TRP A 13 -25.61 -5.97 -21.81
C TRP A 13 -24.91 -5.74 -20.48
N ALA A 14 -25.23 -6.53 -19.44
CA ALA A 14 -24.54 -6.45 -18.16
C ALA A 14 -23.04 -6.76 -18.29
N THR A 15 -22.69 -7.78 -19.08
CA THR A 15 -21.29 -8.17 -19.34
C THR A 15 -20.56 -7.11 -20.15
N ALA A 16 -21.19 -6.59 -21.22
CA ALA A 16 -20.61 -5.54 -22.05
C ALA A 16 -20.38 -4.25 -21.24
N PHE A 17 -21.35 -3.87 -20.40
CA PHE A 17 -21.22 -2.75 -19.48
C PHE A 17 -20.08 -2.97 -18.48
N GLY A 18 -20.03 -4.14 -17.83
CA GLY A 18 -18.97 -4.50 -16.90
C GLY A 18 -17.57 -4.44 -17.54
N LEU A 19 -17.43 -4.94 -18.77
CA LEU A 19 -16.18 -4.86 -19.53
C LEU A 19 -15.74 -3.42 -19.76
N VAL A 20 -16.65 -2.56 -20.23
CA VAL A 20 -16.37 -1.13 -20.46
C VAL A 20 -15.94 -0.45 -19.15
N VAL A 21 -16.68 -0.68 -18.07
CA VAL A 21 -16.37 -0.12 -16.75
C VAL A 21 -15.00 -0.57 -16.26
N VAL A 22 -14.68 -1.87 -16.35
CA VAL A 22 -13.39 -2.39 -15.88
C VAL A 22 -12.24 -1.87 -16.73
N SER A 23 -12.36 -1.86 -18.06
CA SER A 23 -11.29 -1.39 -18.94
C SER A 23 -11.01 0.10 -18.78
N ILE A 24 -12.06 0.93 -18.68
CA ILE A 24 -11.91 2.36 -18.40
C ILE A 24 -11.37 2.57 -16.98
N GLY A 25 -11.93 1.86 -16.00
CA GLY A 25 -11.51 1.96 -14.60
C GLY A 25 -10.03 1.62 -14.42
N LEU A 26 -9.53 0.54 -15.03
CA LEU A 26 -8.12 0.18 -15.00
C LEU A 26 -7.25 1.23 -15.68
N ALA A 27 -7.66 1.77 -16.83
CA ALA A 27 -6.92 2.83 -17.51
C ALA A 27 -6.83 4.10 -16.65
N VAL A 28 -7.94 4.48 -16.01
CA VAL A 28 -8.00 5.60 -15.07
C VAL A 28 -7.11 5.33 -13.85
N VAL A 29 -7.13 4.13 -13.27
CA VAL A 29 -6.29 3.78 -12.12
C VAL A 29 -4.81 3.82 -12.47
N CYS A 30 -4.40 3.30 -13.64
CA CYS A 30 -3.00 3.32 -14.07
C CYS A 30 -2.41 4.73 -14.10
N ILE A 31 -3.21 5.74 -14.43
CA ILE A 31 -2.80 7.15 -14.53
C ILE A 31 -3.07 7.90 -13.22
N GLY A 32 -4.27 7.75 -12.68
CA GLY A 32 -4.78 8.50 -11.54
C GLY A 32 -4.11 8.12 -10.22
N ALA A 33 -3.81 6.83 -9.98
CA ALA A 33 -3.22 6.41 -8.71
C ALA A 33 -1.82 7.01 -8.48
N PRO A 34 -0.88 7.00 -9.45
CA PRO A 34 0.40 7.68 -9.31
C PRO A 34 0.29 9.19 -9.04
N ILE A 35 -0.57 9.88 -9.80
CA ILE A 35 -0.76 11.33 -9.67
C ILE A 35 -1.39 11.68 -8.32
N TYR A 36 -2.38 10.91 -7.88
CA TYR A 36 -3.11 11.21 -6.65
C TYR A 36 -2.30 10.87 -5.41
N LEU A 37 -1.71 9.67 -5.36
CA LEU A 37 -1.07 9.11 -4.17
C LEU A 37 0.41 9.50 -4.09
N ALA A 38 1.17 9.34 -5.17
CA ALA A 38 2.60 9.61 -5.18
C ALA A 38 2.96 11.04 -5.64
N LYS A 39 1.97 11.84 -6.09
CA LYS A 39 2.17 13.16 -6.74
C LYS A 39 3.18 13.11 -7.88
N ALA A 40 3.32 11.95 -8.51
CA ALA A 40 4.31 11.69 -9.55
C ALA A 40 3.64 11.02 -10.75
N PHE A 41 4.08 11.38 -11.94
CA PHE A 41 3.63 10.74 -13.17
C PHE A 41 4.63 9.65 -13.58
N SER A 42 4.15 8.43 -13.80
CA SER A 42 4.96 7.36 -14.36
C SER A 42 4.77 7.30 -15.86
N TRP A 43 5.87 7.31 -16.63
CA TRP A 43 5.80 7.14 -18.08
C TRP A 43 5.13 5.81 -18.47
N TRP A 44 5.23 4.78 -17.61
CA TRP A 44 4.60 3.47 -17.82
C TRP A 44 3.08 3.47 -17.66
N SER A 45 2.50 4.51 -17.07
CA SER A 45 1.04 4.65 -16.93
C SER A 45 0.34 4.76 -18.29
N ILE A 46 0.98 5.39 -19.28
CA ILE A 46 0.41 5.55 -20.63
C ILE A 46 0.28 4.20 -21.35
N PRO A 47 1.36 3.41 -21.56
CA PRO A 47 1.24 2.12 -22.23
C PRO A 47 0.36 1.13 -21.44
N ALA A 48 0.35 1.18 -20.11
CA ALA A 48 -0.54 0.36 -19.30
C ALA A 48 -2.02 0.70 -19.54
N ALA A 49 -2.37 2.00 -19.54
CA ALA A 49 -3.73 2.44 -19.81
C ALA A 49 -4.18 2.14 -21.24
N LEU A 50 -3.31 2.38 -22.24
CA LEU A 50 -3.60 2.06 -23.64
C LEU A 50 -3.81 0.55 -23.83
N ALA A 51 -2.98 -0.29 -23.20
CA ALA A 51 -3.14 -1.74 -23.24
C ALA A 51 -4.46 -2.20 -22.59
N ALA A 52 -4.88 -1.58 -21.47
CA ALA A 52 -6.14 -1.89 -20.82
C ALA A 52 -7.35 -1.56 -21.71
N LEU A 53 -7.31 -0.39 -22.37
CA LEU A 53 -8.35 0.04 -23.32
C LEU A 53 -8.36 -0.83 -24.57
N ALA A 54 -7.19 -1.20 -25.10
CA ALA A 54 -7.06 -2.09 -26.24
C ALA A 54 -7.63 -3.49 -25.93
N ALA A 55 -7.32 -4.05 -24.76
CA ALA A 55 -7.88 -5.32 -24.30
C ALA A 55 -9.41 -5.24 -24.21
N GLY A 56 -9.96 -4.17 -23.61
CA GLY A 56 -11.40 -3.94 -23.54
C GLY A 56 -12.07 -3.81 -24.91
N TYR A 57 -11.47 -3.02 -25.79
CA TYR A 57 -11.96 -2.80 -27.15
C TYR A 57 -11.99 -4.09 -27.97
N MET A 58 -10.94 -4.91 -27.88
CA MET A 58 -10.86 -6.19 -28.60
C MET A 58 -11.73 -7.28 -27.97
N ALA A 59 -11.94 -7.25 -26.65
CA ALA A 59 -12.84 -8.15 -25.93
C ALA A 59 -14.32 -7.77 -26.12
N PHE A 60 -14.62 -6.59 -26.65
CA PHE A 60 -16.00 -6.16 -26.84
C PHE A 60 -16.75 -7.12 -27.78
N PRO A 61 -17.91 -7.66 -27.36
CA PRO A 61 -18.58 -8.72 -28.10
C PRO A 61 -19.21 -8.18 -29.38
N ARG A 62 -18.57 -8.44 -30.53
CA ARG A 62 -19.10 -8.10 -31.87
C ARG A 62 -19.68 -9.30 -32.60
N GLN A 63 -19.20 -10.49 -32.28
CA GLN A 63 -19.52 -11.76 -32.92
C GLN A 63 -19.56 -12.85 -31.85
N LEU A 64 -20.39 -13.89 -32.04
CA LEU A 64 -20.48 -15.02 -31.10
C LEU A 64 -19.18 -15.85 -31.04
N GLN A 65 -18.48 -15.96 -32.17
CA GLN A 65 -17.21 -16.66 -32.25
C GLN A 65 -16.07 -15.63 -32.29
N VAL A 66 -15.11 -15.81 -31.39
CA VAL A 66 -13.91 -14.96 -31.30
C VAL A 66 -12.75 -15.72 -31.94
N PRO A 67 -12.11 -15.19 -32.99
CA PRO A 67 -10.99 -15.87 -33.63
C PRO A 67 -9.80 -15.96 -32.66
N LEU A 68 -9.04 -17.06 -32.72
CA LEU A 68 -7.92 -17.32 -31.80
C LEU A 68 -6.89 -16.17 -31.79
N GLY A 69 -6.61 -15.56 -32.94
CA GLY A 69 -5.72 -14.40 -33.02
C GLY A 69 -6.21 -13.18 -32.23
N ARG A 70 -7.54 -12.95 -32.17
CA ARG A 70 -8.12 -11.88 -31.33
C ARG A 70 -8.00 -12.22 -29.85
N VAL A 71 -8.22 -13.48 -29.47
CA VAL A 71 -8.00 -13.95 -28.09
C VAL A 71 -6.54 -13.77 -27.68
N GLY A 72 -5.59 -14.14 -28.53
CA GLY A 72 -4.15 -13.93 -28.29
C GLY A 72 -3.80 -12.45 -28.10
N ALA A 73 -4.32 -11.56 -28.95
CA ALA A 73 -4.10 -10.12 -28.81
C ALA A 73 -4.68 -9.56 -27.50
N ILE A 74 -5.89 -9.98 -27.11
CA ILE A 74 -6.49 -9.62 -25.81
C ILE A 74 -5.59 -10.07 -24.66
N ALA A 75 -5.11 -11.32 -24.69
CA ALA A 75 -4.25 -11.88 -23.65
C ALA A 75 -2.93 -11.12 -23.54
N ILE A 76 -2.32 -10.72 -24.66
CA ILE A 76 -1.10 -9.91 -24.69
C ILE A 76 -1.36 -8.53 -24.07
N CYS A 77 -2.41 -7.82 -24.50
CA CYS A 77 -2.75 -6.52 -23.94
C CYS A 77 -3.07 -6.58 -22.44
N ALA A 78 -3.81 -7.60 -22.00
CA ALA A 78 -4.08 -7.84 -20.59
C ALA A 78 -2.78 -8.13 -19.81
N GLY A 79 -1.90 -8.97 -20.37
CA GLY A 79 -0.59 -9.28 -19.79
C GLY A 79 0.29 -8.04 -19.62
N ILE A 80 0.36 -7.17 -20.64
CA ILE A 80 1.08 -5.89 -20.57
C ILE A 80 0.49 -5.00 -19.47
N THR A 81 -0.84 -4.86 -19.45
CA THR A 81 -1.54 -4.05 -18.43
C THR A 81 -1.19 -4.54 -17.03
N PHE A 82 -1.30 -5.86 -16.79
CA PHE A 82 -1.05 -6.46 -15.50
C PHE A 82 0.42 -6.35 -15.08
N SER A 83 1.34 -6.61 -16.02
CA SER A 83 2.78 -6.55 -15.75
C SER A 83 3.24 -5.14 -15.41
N LEU A 84 2.75 -4.13 -16.13
CA LEU A 84 3.09 -2.74 -15.83
C LEU A 84 2.39 -2.27 -14.55
N LEU A 85 1.10 -2.56 -14.38
CA LEU A 85 0.36 -2.12 -13.20
C LEU A 85 0.97 -2.67 -11.91
N PHE A 86 1.23 -3.98 -11.84
CA PHE A 86 1.72 -4.61 -10.61
C PHE A 86 3.25 -4.71 -10.53
N GLY A 87 3.96 -4.72 -11.65
CA GLY A 87 5.42 -4.78 -11.67
C GLY A 87 6.11 -3.43 -11.57
N THR A 88 5.48 -2.34 -12.01
CA THR A 88 6.10 -1.01 -12.01
C THR A 88 5.28 0.05 -11.30
N ILE A 89 3.98 0.18 -11.63
CA ILE A 89 3.15 1.27 -11.13
C ILE A 89 2.87 1.10 -9.64
N ALA A 90 2.25 0.00 -9.22
CA ALA A 90 1.86 -0.23 -7.83
C ALA A 90 3.06 -0.20 -6.85
N PRO A 91 4.21 -0.85 -7.14
CA PRO A 91 5.39 -0.75 -6.28
C PRO A 91 5.96 0.67 -6.15
N SER A 92 5.77 1.52 -7.17
CA SER A 92 6.22 2.92 -7.12
C SER A 92 5.38 3.83 -6.23
N LEU A 93 4.20 3.38 -5.79
CA LEU A 93 3.28 4.14 -4.92
C LEU A 93 3.77 4.17 -3.46
N LYS A 94 4.99 4.69 -3.24
CA LYS A 94 5.68 4.71 -1.94
C LYS A 94 4.80 5.12 -0.75
N PRO A 95 3.89 6.11 -0.83
CA PRO A 95 3.09 6.52 0.32
C PRO A 95 2.18 5.43 0.88
N ILE A 96 1.79 4.42 0.08
CA ILE A 96 0.97 3.30 0.55
C ILE A 96 1.81 2.24 1.29
N TRP A 97 3.12 2.20 1.03
CA TRP A 97 4.02 1.17 1.51
C TRP A 97 4.74 1.61 2.80
N LEU A 98 3.95 1.90 3.86
CA LEU A 98 4.51 2.38 5.13
C LEU A 98 5.30 1.29 5.87
N THR A 99 4.79 0.04 5.91
CA THR A 99 5.48 -1.07 6.59
C THR A 99 6.89 -1.35 6.07
N PRO A 100 7.14 -1.47 4.74
CA PRO A 100 8.51 -1.60 4.23
C PRO A 100 9.44 -0.45 4.63
N ALA A 101 8.94 0.79 4.64
CA ALA A 101 9.72 1.94 5.07
C ALA A 101 10.07 1.86 6.57
N ILE A 102 9.13 1.44 7.41
CA ILE A 102 9.36 1.17 8.84
C ILE A 102 10.39 0.05 9.02
N LYS A 103 10.31 -1.04 8.25
CA LYS A 103 11.29 -2.14 8.31
C LYS A 103 12.70 -1.64 8.04
N VAL A 104 12.90 -0.86 6.97
CA VAL A 104 14.20 -0.27 6.62
C VAL A 104 14.70 0.66 7.73
N ALA A 105 13.83 1.51 8.27
CA ALA A 105 14.18 2.41 9.36
C ALA A 105 14.58 1.66 10.63
N VAL A 106 13.85 0.60 10.98
CA VAL A 106 14.17 -0.27 12.13
C VAL A 106 15.51 -0.94 11.91
N ASP A 107 15.72 -1.61 10.78
CA ASP A 107 16.98 -2.33 10.50
C ASP A 107 18.20 -1.42 10.54
N ALA A 108 18.08 -0.18 10.04
CA ALA A 108 19.16 0.80 10.07
C ALA A 108 19.47 1.35 11.48
N ASN A 109 18.56 1.16 12.44
CA ASN A 109 18.63 1.78 13.77
C ASN A 109 18.52 0.75 14.92
N ARG A 110 18.56 -0.57 14.66
CA ARG A 110 18.53 -1.57 15.73
C ARG A 110 19.80 -1.43 16.58
N PRO A 111 19.69 -1.08 17.88
CA PRO A 111 20.85 -1.06 18.76
C PRO A 111 21.35 -2.47 19.10
N CYS A 112 20.48 -3.49 19.06
CA CYS A 112 20.77 -4.85 19.49
C CYS A 112 20.11 -5.88 18.55
N ASP A 113 20.67 -7.08 18.48
CA ASP A 113 20.05 -8.18 17.70
C ASP A 113 18.68 -8.60 18.26
N THR A 114 18.48 -8.39 19.57
CA THR A 114 17.25 -8.66 20.30
C THR A 114 16.28 -7.49 20.34
N THR A 115 16.53 -6.41 19.59
CA THR A 115 15.67 -5.22 19.58
C THR A 115 14.23 -5.58 19.22
N VAL A 116 13.31 -5.19 20.09
CA VAL A 116 11.86 -5.31 19.90
C VAL A 116 11.27 -3.93 19.63
N LEU A 117 10.41 -3.86 18.60
CA LEU A 117 9.64 -2.66 18.27
C LEU A 117 8.30 -2.68 19.02
N ALA A 118 7.95 -1.59 19.70
CA ALA A 118 6.57 -1.27 20.07
C ALA A 118 5.99 -0.24 19.09
N SER A 119 4.75 -0.42 18.63
CA SER A 119 4.13 0.44 17.61
C SER A 119 2.78 0.99 18.04
N ALA A 120 2.60 2.32 17.88
CA ALA A 120 1.38 3.07 18.08
C ALA A 120 1.27 4.23 17.06
N PRO A 121 0.10 4.57 16.51
CA PRO A 121 -1.13 3.76 16.43
C PRO A 121 -1.08 2.75 15.26
N TYR A 122 0.07 2.55 14.63
CA TYR A 122 0.17 1.74 13.43
C TYR A 122 0.11 0.23 13.74
N HIS A 123 -1.06 -0.37 13.49
CA HIS A 123 -1.40 -1.76 13.82
C HIS A 123 -1.64 -2.65 12.60
N GLU A 124 -0.92 -2.41 11.51
CA GLU A 124 -1.08 -3.28 10.34
C GLU A 124 -0.49 -4.68 10.60
N PRO A 125 -1.19 -5.76 10.20
CA PRO A 125 -0.65 -7.12 10.28
C PRO A 125 0.68 -7.27 9.53
N SER A 126 0.85 -6.53 8.43
CA SER A 126 2.09 -6.52 7.65
C SER A 126 3.32 -6.18 8.51
N LEU A 127 3.16 -5.36 9.56
CA LEU A 127 4.25 -4.93 10.43
C LEU A 127 4.87 -6.10 11.20
N VAL A 128 4.06 -6.98 11.79
CA VAL A 128 4.56 -8.14 12.54
C VAL A 128 5.23 -9.16 11.62
N PHE A 129 4.79 -9.26 10.36
CA PHE A 129 5.42 -10.15 9.38
C PHE A 129 6.76 -9.61 8.87
N LEU A 130 6.86 -8.30 8.61
CA LEU A 130 8.09 -7.73 8.08
C LEU A 130 9.12 -7.43 9.17
N VAL A 131 8.73 -6.78 10.27
CA VAL A 131 9.65 -6.35 11.34
C VAL A 131 10.04 -7.49 12.27
N GLY A 132 9.08 -8.36 12.58
CA GLY A 132 9.25 -9.53 13.44
C GLY A 132 8.04 -9.79 14.32
N THR A 133 7.81 -11.06 14.65
CA THR A 133 6.64 -11.53 15.42
C THR A 133 6.62 -11.03 16.87
N SER A 134 7.76 -10.62 17.41
CA SER A 134 7.86 -10.01 18.74
C SER A 134 7.41 -8.55 18.77
N THR A 135 7.05 -7.94 17.63
CA THR A 135 6.59 -6.54 17.58
C THR A 135 5.34 -6.36 18.44
N VAL A 136 5.39 -5.41 19.38
CA VAL A 136 4.31 -5.12 20.31
C VAL A 136 3.40 -4.05 19.71
N LEU A 137 2.15 -4.42 19.41
CA LEU A 137 1.14 -3.48 18.95
C LEU A 137 0.41 -2.90 20.17
N THR A 138 0.55 -1.60 20.42
CA THR A 138 0.06 -0.97 21.65
C THR A 138 -0.26 0.52 21.47
N ASP A 139 -0.63 1.22 22.53
CA ASP A 139 -0.86 2.67 22.52
C ASP A 139 0.43 3.43 22.87
N VAL A 140 0.38 4.77 22.83
CA VAL A 140 1.53 5.63 23.15
C VAL A 140 2.07 5.35 24.56
N ASP A 141 1.18 5.05 25.51
CA ASP A 141 1.51 4.67 26.87
C ASP A 141 2.26 3.33 26.93
N GLY A 142 1.85 2.34 26.14
CA GLY A 142 2.55 1.09 25.96
C GLY A 142 3.91 1.24 25.28
N VAL A 143 4.03 2.13 24.29
CA VAL A 143 5.33 2.46 23.67
C VAL A 143 6.28 3.07 24.71
N ALA A 144 5.80 4.00 25.53
CA ALA A 144 6.60 4.57 26.62
C ALA A 144 7.05 3.50 27.62
N LYS A 145 6.14 2.62 28.06
CA LYS A 145 6.46 1.50 28.97
C LYS A 145 7.50 0.55 28.36
N HIS A 146 7.39 0.23 27.08
CA HIS A 146 8.33 -0.63 26.37
C HIS A 146 9.73 -0.01 26.30
N LEU A 147 9.81 1.28 25.96
CA LEU A 147 11.07 2.04 25.95
C LEU A 147 11.71 2.13 27.34
N LEU A 148 10.90 2.26 28.40
CA LEU A 148 11.40 2.31 29.77
C LEU A 148 11.87 0.95 30.30
N ALA A 149 11.22 -0.13 29.87
CA ALA A 149 11.56 -1.49 30.27
C ALA A 149 12.93 -1.94 29.73
N ASP A 150 13.29 -1.53 28.52
CA ASP A 150 14.59 -1.80 27.92
C ASP A 150 15.16 -0.57 27.19
N PRO A 151 15.71 0.41 27.94
CA PRO A 151 16.16 1.69 27.38
C PRO A 151 17.33 1.56 26.40
N ALA A 152 18.11 0.48 26.51
CA ALA A 152 19.30 0.27 25.71
C ALA A 152 18.97 -0.36 24.36
N CYS A 153 18.02 -1.32 24.33
CA CYS A 153 17.74 -2.11 23.14
C CYS A 153 16.34 -1.89 22.51
N ALA A 154 15.38 -1.27 23.20
CA ALA A 154 14.02 -1.09 22.67
C ALA A 154 13.92 0.03 21.62
N LEU A 155 13.00 -0.17 20.67
CA LEU A 155 12.55 0.87 19.74
C LEU A 155 11.05 1.09 19.90
N GLY A 156 10.65 2.35 19.75
CA GLY A 156 9.25 2.77 19.76
C GLY A 156 8.88 3.44 18.45
N LEU A 157 7.78 3.03 17.84
CA LEU A 157 7.14 3.73 16.74
C LEU A 157 5.92 4.45 17.30
N ALA A 158 5.89 5.77 17.18
CA ALA A 158 4.76 6.60 17.62
C ALA A 158 4.37 7.58 16.52
N SER A 159 3.11 8.03 16.48
CA SER A 159 2.77 9.15 15.60
C SER A 159 3.57 10.39 16.02
N VAL A 160 4.04 11.17 15.05
CA VAL A 160 4.72 12.44 15.32
C VAL A 160 3.80 13.41 16.09
N LYS A 161 2.48 13.29 15.91
CA LYS A 161 1.48 14.06 16.67
C LYS A 161 1.47 13.71 18.17
N ASP A 162 1.86 12.50 18.52
CA ASP A 162 1.89 11.99 19.89
C ASP A 162 3.30 12.10 20.53
N GLU A 163 4.26 12.69 19.83
CA GLU A 163 5.65 12.80 20.30
C GLU A 163 5.75 13.55 21.62
N GLN A 164 4.99 14.63 21.79
CA GLN A 164 4.95 15.40 23.04
C GLN A 164 4.44 14.53 24.19
N LYS A 165 3.35 13.79 23.98
CA LYS A 165 2.79 12.86 24.97
C LYS A 165 3.80 11.77 25.33
N LEU A 166 4.47 11.19 24.33
CA LEU A 166 5.52 10.19 24.56
C LEU A 166 6.65 10.76 25.42
N ASN A 167 7.11 11.98 25.13
CA ASN A 167 8.18 12.62 25.87
C ASN A 167 7.77 12.96 27.31
N GLU A 168 6.53 13.42 27.54
CA GLU A 168 5.98 13.66 28.87
C GLU A 168 5.95 12.37 29.72
N LEU A 169 5.52 11.25 29.13
CA LEU A 169 5.50 9.94 29.79
C LEU A 169 6.90 9.45 30.18
N LEU A 170 7.90 9.66 29.32
CA LEU A 170 9.30 9.31 29.63
C LEU A 170 9.92 10.26 30.67
N SER A 171 9.58 11.56 30.61
CA SER A 171 10.09 12.59 31.52
C SER A 171 9.67 12.33 32.97
N GLY A 172 8.50 11.71 33.17
CA GLY A 172 8.05 11.24 34.49
C GLY A 172 9.00 10.23 35.15
N GLN A 173 9.91 9.61 34.39
CA GLN A 173 10.98 8.73 34.88
C GLN A 173 12.39 9.29 34.64
N GLY A 174 12.52 10.60 34.38
CA GLY A 174 13.80 11.27 34.17
C GLY A 174 14.47 10.94 32.84
N LYS A 175 13.71 10.45 31.85
CA LYS A 175 14.19 10.09 30.50
C LYS A 175 13.51 10.96 29.44
N SER A 176 14.05 10.99 28.23
CA SER A 176 13.39 11.66 27.11
C SER A 176 13.40 10.78 25.85
N ALA A 177 12.47 11.03 24.94
CA ALA A 177 12.45 10.36 23.64
C ALA A 177 13.41 11.07 22.68
N LYS A 178 14.27 10.30 22.01
CA LYS A 178 15.06 10.76 20.87
C LYS A 178 14.47 10.21 19.58
N ARG A 179 14.00 11.08 18.69
CA ARG A 179 13.57 10.72 17.34
C ARG A 179 14.79 10.38 16.47
N LEU A 180 14.80 9.18 15.91
CA LEU A 180 15.85 8.67 15.03
C LEU A 180 15.55 9.00 13.57
N THR A 181 14.30 8.81 13.16
CA THR A 181 13.83 9.13 11.82
C THR A 181 12.32 9.35 11.83
N GLU A 182 11.83 10.01 10.79
CA GLU A 182 10.41 10.26 10.53
C GLU A 182 10.04 9.62 9.19
N ILE A 183 8.86 9.00 9.16
CA ILE A 183 8.38 8.23 8.02
C ILE A 183 6.95 8.69 7.73
N ASP A 184 6.77 9.30 6.57
CA ASP A 184 5.48 9.75 6.07
C ASP A 184 4.84 8.72 5.16
N GLY A 185 3.54 8.49 5.33
CA GLY A 185 2.76 7.70 4.40
C GLY A 185 1.26 7.67 4.72
N LEU A 186 0.63 6.60 4.27
CA LEU A 186 -0.78 6.32 4.41
C LEU A 186 -0.93 4.97 5.11
N ASN A 187 -1.84 4.91 6.09
CA ASN A 187 -2.31 3.63 6.58
C ASN A 187 -3.20 3.01 5.49
N TYR A 188 -2.82 1.84 4.97
CA TYR A 188 -3.56 1.22 3.86
C TYR A 188 -4.95 0.76 4.30
N SER A 189 -5.10 0.37 5.57
CA SER A 189 -6.36 -0.12 6.14
C SER A 189 -7.37 1.02 6.40
N SER A 190 -6.92 2.15 6.96
CA SER A 190 -7.81 3.27 7.28
C SER A 190 -7.88 4.36 6.20
N GLY A 191 -6.85 4.46 5.34
CA GLY A 191 -6.70 5.52 4.34
C GLY A 191 -6.15 6.83 4.92
N ASP A 192 -5.84 6.89 6.22
CA ASP A 192 -5.38 8.10 6.87
C ASP A 192 -3.93 8.41 6.55
N LYS A 193 -3.63 9.70 6.35
CA LYS A 193 -2.25 10.19 6.31
C LYS A 193 -1.64 10.09 7.70
N LEU A 194 -0.55 9.35 7.79
CA LEU A 194 0.14 9.09 9.04
C LEU A 194 1.63 9.43 8.88
N ALA A 195 2.10 10.30 9.75
CA ALA A 195 3.52 10.53 9.99
C ALA A 195 3.89 9.79 11.29
N VAL A 196 4.81 8.84 11.19
CA VAL A 196 5.32 8.08 12.33
C VAL A 196 6.80 8.38 12.54
N GLY A 197 7.17 8.60 13.79
CA GLY A 197 8.56 8.70 14.22
C GLY A 197 9.03 7.36 14.79
N LEU A 198 10.30 7.03 14.52
CA LEU A 198 11.02 5.98 15.22
C LEU A 198 11.80 6.61 16.37
N TYR A 199 11.63 6.11 17.58
CA TYR A 199 12.16 6.67 18.82
C TYR A 199 12.96 5.64 19.60
N ARG A 200 13.93 6.14 20.35
CA ARG A 200 14.61 5.44 21.45
C ARG A 200 14.70 6.35 22.67
N VAL A 201 15.12 5.82 23.80
CA VAL A 201 15.45 6.64 24.97
C VAL A 201 16.73 7.45 24.68
N ALA A 202 16.72 8.74 25.00
CA ALA A 202 17.91 9.58 24.98
C ALA A 202 18.82 9.25 26.18
N GLU A 203 20.13 9.22 25.94
CA GLU A 203 21.14 9.15 27.02
C GLU A 203 21.17 10.43 27.85
#